data_AF-A0A6V7M408-F1
#
_entry.id   AF-A0A6V7M408-F1
#
_cell.length_a   1.000
_cell.length_b   1.000
_cell.length_c   1.000
_cell.angle_alpha   90.00
_cell.angle_beta   90.00
_cell.angle_gamma   90.00
#
_symmetry.space_group_name_H-M   'P 1'
#
loop_
_entity.id
_entity.type
_entity.pdbx_description
1 polymer ?
#
loop_
_entity_poly.entity_id
_entity_poly.type
_entity_poly.pdbx_seq_one_letter_code
_entity_poly.pdbx_strand_id
1 'polypeptide(L)'
;MEYIKRKRYKINIANESLKEIYSHDVQIYNYIPIGHLTFTEFKELGMERREMLKMLEVIMNKAELKTHKERREALVSVLRKDGYHQAAKLLNAPGCSSHTDTEIDARRRDALSHMIARVAYSQTPELRRWFITMETELMKLKLSALNPEPMNQLFAINKFHYDI
;
A
#
# COMPACT_ATOMS: atom_id res chain seq x y z
N MET A 1 0.87 22.08 -19.86
CA MET A 1 0.78 21.32 -18.60
C MET A 1 2.16 21.33 -17.95
N GLU A 2 2.38 22.21 -16.97
CA GLU A 2 3.65 22.25 -16.24
C GLU A 2 3.78 21.02 -15.34
N TYR A 3 4.89 20.31 -15.47
CA TYR A 3 5.23 19.16 -14.64
C TYR A 3 5.60 19.63 -13.24
N ILE A 4 4.66 19.55 -12.30
CA ILE A 4 4.90 19.84 -10.89
C ILE A 4 5.81 18.72 -10.33
N LYS A 5 7.09 19.04 -10.11
CA LYS A 5 8.03 18.13 -9.43
C LYS A 5 7.48 17.84 -8.02
N ARG A 6 6.97 16.62 -7.80
CA ARG A 6 6.59 16.13 -6.47
C ARG A 6 7.83 16.19 -5.55
N LYS A 7 7.83 17.12 -4.58
CA LYS A 7 8.83 17.17 -3.51
C LYS A 7 8.73 15.88 -2.70
N ARG A 8 9.77 15.04 -2.75
CA ARG A 8 9.89 13.87 -1.86
C ARG A 8 10.26 14.38 -0.47
N TYR A 9 9.31 14.33 0.47
CA TYR A 9 9.59 14.67 1.85
C TYR A 9 10.51 13.60 2.44
N LYS A 10 11.63 14.04 3.02
CA LYS A 10 12.53 13.22 3.83
C LYS A 10 12.22 13.56 5.29
N ILE A 11 11.76 12.58 6.04
CA ILE A 11 11.51 12.67 7.48
C ILE A 11 12.53 11.74 8.13
N ASN A 12 13.19 12.23 9.17
CA ASN A 12 14.15 11.45 9.94
C ASN A 12 13.36 10.72 11.04
N ILE A 13 13.25 9.40 10.98
CA ILE A 13 12.40 8.59 11.90
C ILE A 13 12.86 8.68 13.37
N ALA A 14 14.05 9.25 13.64
CA ALA A 14 14.63 9.27 14.98
C ALA A 14 13.81 10.05 16.04
N ASN A 15 12.92 10.99 15.67
CA ASN A 15 12.25 11.87 16.64
C ASN A 15 10.74 12.13 16.41
N GLU A 16 10.09 11.56 15.39
CA GLU A 16 8.65 11.74 15.13
C GLU A 16 7.84 10.49 15.49
N SER A 17 6.63 10.69 16.02
CA SER A 17 5.77 9.56 16.39
C SER A 17 5.39 8.78 15.13
N LEU A 18 5.62 7.46 15.10
CA LEU A 18 5.20 6.59 13.99
C LEU A 18 3.71 6.74 13.64
N LYS A 19 2.91 7.22 14.60
CA LYS A 19 1.49 7.58 14.47
C LYS A 19 1.25 8.72 13.48
N GLU A 20 2.12 9.73 13.45
CA GLU A 20 2.00 10.86 12.52
C GLU A 20 2.35 10.46 11.08
N ILE A 21 3.40 9.65 10.92
CA ILE A 21 3.84 9.16 9.61
C ILE A 21 2.85 8.16 9.02
N TYR A 22 2.33 7.25 9.85
CA TYR A 22 1.41 6.18 9.46
C TYR A 22 -0.01 6.45 9.98
N SER A 23 -0.54 7.62 9.62
CA SER A 23 -1.85 8.07 10.04
C SER A 23 -3.01 7.31 9.36
N HIS A 24 -2.82 6.78 8.14
CA HIS A 24 -3.89 6.14 7.38
C HIS A 24 -3.51 4.73 6.89
N ASP A 25 -4.50 3.83 6.81
CA ASP A 25 -4.38 2.46 6.26
C ASP A 25 -4.02 2.40 4.76
N VAL A 26 -4.16 3.52 4.06
CA VAL A 26 -3.94 3.65 2.62
C VAL A 26 -2.94 4.78 2.45
N GLN A 27 -1.85 4.51 1.74
CA GLN A 27 -0.77 5.45 1.56
C GLN A 27 -0.42 5.60 0.08
N ILE A 28 -0.11 6.83 -0.33
CA ILE A 28 0.32 7.15 -1.70
C ILE A 28 1.83 6.89 -1.91
N TYR A 29 2.52 6.45 -0.86
CA TYR A 29 3.96 6.13 -0.86
C TYR A 29 4.84 7.31 -1.33
N ASN A 30 4.44 8.54 -0.99
CA ASN A 30 5.22 9.75 -1.27
C ASN A 30 6.46 9.89 -0.36
N TYR A 31 6.37 9.31 0.84
CA TYR A 31 7.41 9.31 1.85
C TYR A 31 8.25 8.04 1.74
N ILE A 32 9.58 8.18 1.79
CA ILE A 32 10.52 7.05 1.85
C ILE A 32 10.91 6.89 3.33
N PRO A 33 10.53 5.79 4.00
CA PRO A 33 10.92 5.56 5.38
C PRO A 33 12.45 5.45 5.50
N ILE A 34 13.03 6.25 6.40
CA ILE A 34 14.47 6.27 6.69
C ILE A 34 14.72 5.57 8.01
N GLY A 35 15.30 4.38 7.99
CA GLY A 35 15.62 3.63 9.20
C GLY A 35 16.51 2.42 8.93
N HIS A 36 16.87 1.72 10.00
CA HIS A 36 17.60 0.46 9.91
C HIS A 36 16.61 -0.71 9.81
N LEU A 37 16.92 -1.66 8.93
CA LEU A 37 16.15 -2.87 8.70
C LEU A 37 17.15 -4.04 8.61
N THR A 38 16.84 -5.17 9.22
CA THR A 38 17.71 -6.35 9.07
C THR A 38 17.60 -6.90 7.65
N PHE A 39 18.64 -7.59 7.18
CA PHE A 39 18.61 -8.19 5.85
C PHE A 39 17.52 -9.26 5.71
N THR A 40 17.25 -10.01 6.78
CA THR A 40 16.19 -11.01 6.83
C THR A 40 14.82 -10.36 6.63
N GLU A 41 14.51 -9.32 7.40
CA GLU A 41 13.24 -8.58 7.26
C GLU A 41 13.13 -7.93 5.88
N PHE A 42 14.22 -7.38 5.34
CA PHE A 42 14.25 -6.82 3.99
C PHE A 42 13.82 -7.85 2.94
N LYS A 43 14.39 -9.06 3.01
CA LYS A 43 14.08 -10.16 2.09
C LYS A 43 12.65 -10.62 2.25
N GLU A 44 12.19 -10.79 3.49
CA GLU A 44 10.82 -11.20 3.79
C GLU A 44 9.81 -10.20 3.22
N LEU A 45 9.92 -8.91 3.55
CA LEU A 45 9.00 -7.87 3.07
C LEU A 45 8.95 -7.78 1.55
N GLY A 46 10.10 -7.93 0.87
CA GLY A 46 10.14 -7.95 -0.59
C GLY A 46 9.44 -9.17 -1.20
N MET A 47 9.63 -10.34 -0.59
CA MET A 47 8.98 -11.58 -1.02
C MET A 47 7.47 -11.55 -0.75
N GLU A 48 7.04 -11.12 0.43
CA GLU A 48 5.62 -10.94 0.79
C GLU A 48 4.91 -10.05 -0.23
N ARG A 49 5.49 -8.89 -0.57
CA ARG A 49 4.89 -7.97 -1.55
C ARG A 49 4.81 -8.58 -2.94
N ARG A 50 5.85 -9.28 -3.38
CA ARG A 50 5.85 -9.97 -4.67
C ARG A 50 4.73 -10.99 -4.75
N GLU A 51 4.63 -11.87 -3.75
CA GLU A 51 3.62 -12.94 -3.76
C GLU A 51 2.21 -12.34 -3.74
N MET A 52 1.98 -11.29 -2.96
CA MET A 52 0.73 -10.54 -2.97
C MET A 52 0.38 -9.97 -4.36
N LEU A 53 1.33 -9.34 -5.05
CA LEU A 53 1.10 -8.78 -6.40
C LEU A 53 0.85 -9.87 -7.44
N LYS A 54 1.53 -11.03 -7.34
CA LYS A 54 1.26 -12.19 -8.20
C LYS A 54 -0.12 -12.79 -7.96
N MET A 55 -0.56 -12.91 -6.71
CA MET A 55 -1.91 -13.38 -6.38
C MET A 55 -2.96 -12.42 -6.94
N LEU A 56 -2.71 -11.11 -6.83
CA LEU A 56 -3.57 -10.09 -7.42
C LEU A 56 -3.65 -10.25 -8.94
N GLU A 57 -2.52 -10.46 -9.63
CA GLU A 57 -2.49 -10.70 -11.07
C GLU A 57 -3.40 -11.87 -11.48
N VAL A 58 -3.29 -13.00 -10.78
CA VAL A 58 -4.14 -14.18 -11.04
C VAL A 58 -5.61 -13.85 -10.85
N ILE A 59 -5.97 -13.09 -9.81
CA ILE A 59 -7.35 -12.69 -9.52
C ILE A 59 -7.89 -11.72 -10.56
N MET A 60 -7.07 -10.76 -11.00
CA MET A 60 -7.44 -9.79 -12.03
C MET A 60 -7.70 -10.44 -13.39
N ASN A 61 -7.02 -11.54 -13.70
CA ASN A 61 -7.22 -12.32 -14.91
C ASN A 61 -8.45 -13.24 -14.87
N LYS A 62 -9.12 -13.39 -13.71
CA LYS A 62 -10.37 -14.16 -13.62
C LYS A 62 -11.54 -13.35 -14.16
N ALA A 63 -12.02 -13.72 -15.35
CA ALA A 63 -13.15 -13.08 -16.02
C ALA A 63 -14.48 -13.13 -15.24
N GLU A 64 -14.61 -14.09 -14.31
CA GLU A 64 -15.78 -14.24 -13.45
C GLU A 64 -15.95 -13.11 -12.44
N LEU A 65 -14.84 -12.48 -12.01
CA LEU A 65 -14.85 -11.42 -11.01
C LEU A 65 -15.00 -10.07 -11.71
N LYS A 66 -16.22 -9.53 -11.73
CA LYS A 66 -16.54 -8.30 -12.47
C LYS A 66 -16.46 -7.07 -11.60
N THR A 67 -16.70 -7.19 -10.29
CA THR A 67 -16.70 -6.05 -9.37
C THR A 67 -15.40 -5.93 -8.59
N HIS A 68 -15.04 -4.71 -8.19
CA HIS A 68 -13.90 -4.47 -7.30
C HIS A 68 -14.10 -5.14 -5.92
N LYS A 69 -15.34 -5.26 -5.44
CA LYS A 69 -15.67 -5.92 -4.18
C LYS A 69 -15.37 -7.42 -4.23
N GLU A 70 -15.83 -8.12 -5.25
CA GLU A 70 -15.57 -9.56 -5.43
C GLU A 70 -14.07 -9.86 -5.55
N ARG A 71 -13.34 -9.05 -6.33
CA ARG A 71 -11.88 -9.18 -6.48
C ARG A 71 -11.15 -8.97 -5.16
N ARG A 72 -11.59 -7.98 -4.38
CA ARG A 72 -11.03 -7.72 -3.04
C ARG A 72 -11.30 -8.88 -2.09
N GLU A 73 -12.53 -9.38 -2.03
CA GLU A 73 -12.90 -10.50 -1.16
C GLU A 73 -12.12 -11.78 -1.52
N ALA A 74 -11.96 -12.06 -2.82
CA ALA A 74 -11.13 -13.15 -3.29
C ALA A 74 -9.66 -12.98 -2.87
N LEU A 75 -9.10 -11.76 -3.01
CA LEU A 75 -7.71 -11.49 -2.61
C LEU A 75 -7.51 -11.62 -1.10
N VAL A 76 -8.44 -11.09 -0.30
CA VAL A 76 -8.42 -11.21 1.16
C VAL A 76 -8.46 -12.68 1.59
N SER A 77 -9.30 -13.50 0.93
CA SER A 77 -9.40 -14.93 1.22
C SER A 77 -8.07 -15.65 0.95
N VAL A 78 -7.45 -15.39 -0.20
CA VAL A 78 -6.14 -15.97 -0.56
C VAL A 78 -5.05 -15.51 0.40
N LEU A 79 -4.98 -14.21 0.72
CA LEU A 79 -3.97 -13.68 1.63
C LEU A 79 -4.10 -14.23 3.05
N ARG A 80 -5.33 -14.46 3.55
CA ARG A 80 -5.55 -15.09 4.85
C ARG A 80 -5.13 -16.56 4.86
N LYS A 81 -5.33 -17.28 3.75
CA LYS A 81 -4.92 -18.67 3.60
C LYS A 81 -3.40 -18.81 3.65
N ASP A 82 -2.68 -17.88 3.04
CA ASP A 82 -1.22 -17.91 2.94
C ASP A 82 -0.51 -17.22 4.12
N GLY A 83 -1.26 -16.80 5.15
CA GLY A 83 -0.72 -16.25 6.39
C GLY A 83 -0.46 -14.73 6.39
N TYR A 84 -0.78 -14.03 5.30
CA TYR A 84 -0.60 -12.57 5.17
C TYR A 84 -1.74 -11.77 5.82
N HIS A 85 -2.00 -12.04 7.10
CA HIS A 85 -3.12 -11.45 7.85
C HIS A 85 -3.08 -9.92 7.93
N GLN A 86 -1.89 -9.33 8.06
CA GLN A 86 -1.72 -7.88 8.12
C GLN A 86 -2.10 -7.19 6.79
N ALA A 87 -1.65 -7.75 5.66
CA ALA A 87 -2.01 -7.24 4.34
C ALA A 87 -3.53 -7.39 4.05
N ALA A 88 -4.11 -8.53 4.44
CA ALA A 88 -5.55 -8.77 4.33
C ALA A 88 -6.38 -7.80 5.19
N LYS A 89 -5.88 -7.40 6.37
CA LYS A 89 -6.52 -6.38 7.22
C LYS A 89 -6.53 -5.01 6.55
N LEU A 90 -5.40 -4.58 5.97
CA LEU A 90 -5.28 -3.31 5.25
C LEU A 90 -6.13 -3.24 3.97
N LEU A 91 -6.43 -4.37 3.34
CA LEU A 91 -7.32 -4.40 2.17
C LEU A 91 -8.80 -4.19 2.50
N ASN A 92 -9.23 -4.64 3.69
CA ASN A 92 -10.59 -4.40 4.19
C ASN A 92 -10.70 -3.09 4.96
N ALA A 93 -9.65 -2.24 4.94
CA ALA A 93 -9.46 -1.07 5.78
C ALA A 93 -10.77 -0.29 6.03
N PRO A 94 -11.23 -0.19 7.30
CA PRO A 94 -12.34 0.68 7.65
C PRO A 94 -11.96 2.18 7.60
N GLY A 95 -10.66 2.50 7.48
CA GLY A 95 -10.14 3.86 7.43
C GLY A 95 -9.21 4.18 8.60
N CYS A 96 -9.40 5.34 9.23
CA CYS A 96 -8.56 5.87 10.31
C CYS A 96 -9.08 5.54 11.73
N SER A 97 -9.95 4.54 11.86
CA SER A 97 -10.76 4.34 13.08
C SER A 97 -9.96 3.89 14.30
N SER A 98 -8.76 3.30 14.12
CA SER A 98 -7.87 2.95 15.22
C SER A 98 -6.39 3.10 14.86
N HIS A 99 -5.61 3.49 15.87
CA HIS A 99 -4.15 3.66 15.83
C HIS A 99 -3.50 2.71 16.84
N THR A 100 -3.91 1.44 16.83
CA THR A 100 -3.24 0.44 17.67
C THR A 100 -1.83 0.19 17.15
N ASP A 101 -0.91 -0.22 18.03
CA ASP A 101 0.48 -0.48 17.64
C ASP A 101 0.58 -1.53 16.52
N THR A 102 -0.34 -2.50 16.51
CA THR A 102 -0.44 -3.51 15.44
C THR A 102 -0.82 -2.94 14.08
N GLU A 103 -1.62 -1.88 14.02
CA GLU A 103 -2.04 -1.22 12.78
C GLU A 103 -0.95 -0.30 12.25
N ILE A 104 -0.28 0.41 13.15
CA ILE A 104 0.87 1.24 12.81
C ILE A 104 1.99 0.35 12.24
N ASP A 105 2.25 -0.81 12.84
CA ASP A 105 3.21 -1.78 12.31
C ASP A 105 2.79 -2.31 10.94
N ALA A 106 1.52 -2.69 10.75
CA ALA A 106 1.02 -3.13 9.45
C ALA A 106 1.18 -2.05 8.36
N ARG A 107 0.86 -0.78 8.66
CA ARG A 107 1.06 0.36 7.75
C ARG A 107 2.54 0.59 7.44
N ARG A 108 3.41 0.48 8.45
CA ARG A 108 4.86 0.56 8.28
C ARG A 108 5.39 -0.53 7.36
N ARG A 109 4.96 -1.79 7.57
CA ARG A 109 5.34 -2.93 6.74
C ARG A 109 4.85 -2.77 5.29
N ASP A 110 3.63 -2.32 5.08
CA ASP A 110 3.09 -2.02 3.74
C ASP A 110 3.96 -0.98 3.01
N ALA A 111 4.30 0.12 3.67
CA ALA A 111 5.15 1.17 3.10
C ALA A 111 6.57 0.69 2.78
N LEU A 112 7.21 -0.04 3.70
CA LEU A 112 8.55 -0.59 3.49
C LEU A 112 8.56 -1.62 2.35
N SER A 113 7.61 -2.55 2.36
CA SER A 113 7.50 -3.60 1.34
C SER A 113 7.34 -3.02 -0.06
N HIS A 114 6.55 -1.94 -0.21
CA HIS A 114 6.41 -1.22 -1.47
C HIS A 114 7.73 -0.59 -1.94
N MET A 115 8.48 0.05 -1.04
CA MET A 115 9.78 0.65 -1.39
C MET A 115 10.83 -0.38 -1.76
N ILE A 116 10.86 -1.52 -1.06
CA ILE A 116 11.74 -2.65 -1.37
C ILE A 116 11.40 -3.22 -2.74
N ALA A 117 10.12 -3.46 -3.02
CA ALA A 117 9.67 -3.97 -4.31
C ALA A 117 10.02 -2.99 -5.44
N ARG A 118 9.89 -1.67 -5.23
CA ARG A 118 10.32 -0.66 -6.22
C ARG A 118 11.77 -0.81 -6.64
N VAL A 119 12.67 -1.11 -5.70
CA VAL A 119 14.09 -1.34 -6.02
C VAL A 119 14.22 -2.59 -6.89
N ALA A 120 13.58 -3.69 -6.50
CA ALA A 120 13.65 -4.96 -7.22
C ALA A 120 13.08 -4.88 -8.66
N TYR A 121 11.93 -4.22 -8.85
CA TYR A 121 11.22 -4.15 -10.14
C TYR A 121 11.61 -2.95 -11.01
N SER A 122 12.60 -2.14 -10.59
CA SER A 122 13.05 -0.98 -11.37
C SER A 122 14.03 -1.31 -12.51
N GLN A 123 14.54 -2.55 -12.54
CA GLN A 123 15.66 -3.00 -13.38
C GLN A 123 15.35 -2.96 -14.88
N THR A 124 14.22 -3.53 -15.30
CA THR A 124 13.79 -3.56 -16.71
C THR A 124 12.49 -2.79 -16.90
N PRO A 125 12.24 -2.21 -18.09
CA PRO A 125 10.99 -1.50 -18.36
C PRO A 125 9.76 -2.42 -18.29
N GLU A 126 9.89 -3.69 -18.64
CA GLU A 126 8.82 -4.70 -18.57
C GLU A 126 8.41 -4.95 -17.12
N LEU A 127 9.39 -5.22 -16.24
CA LEU A 127 9.15 -5.42 -14.81
C LEU A 127 8.55 -4.17 -14.17
N ARG A 128 9.02 -3.00 -14.58
CA ARG A 128 8.49 -1.71 -14.10
C ARG A 128 7.03 -1.52 -14.51
N ARG A 129 6.67 -1.81 -15.76
CA ARG A 129 5.28 -1.72 -16.24
C ARG A 129 4.39 -2.68 -15.46
N TRP A 130 4.82 -3.94 -15.32
CA TRP A 130 4.07 -4.94 -14.56
C TRP A 130 3.83 -4.49 -13.11
N PHE A 131 4.89 -4.04 -12.42
CA PHE A 131 4.80 -3.57 -11.05
C PHE A 131 3.86 -2.37 -10.90
N ILE A 132 3.95 -1.38 -11.78
CA ILE A 132 3.06 -0.21 -11.76
C ILE A 132 1.61 -0.63 -11.98
N THR A 133 1.34 -1.53 -12.94
CA THR A 133 -0.03 -2.00 -13.21
C THR A 133 -0.59 -2.72 -11.99
N MET A 134 0.13 -3.68 -11.43
CA MET A 134 -0.35 -4.45 -10.27
C MET A 134 -0.54 -3.55 -9.03
N GLU A 135 0.39 -2.64 -8.75
CA GLU A 135 0.23 -1.70 -7.62
C GLU A 135 -0.91 -0.71 -7.84
N THR A 136 -1.15 -0.29 -9.07
CA THR A 136 -2.30 0.56 -9.39
C THR A 136 -3.61 -0.18 -9.14
N GLU A 137 -3.70 -1.44 -9.54
CA GLU A 137 -4.88 -2.27 -9.25
C GLU A 137 -5.05 -2.52 -7.75
N LEU A 138 -3.97 -2.79 -7.02
CA LEU A 138 -4.01 -2.94 -5.57
C LEU A 138 -4.54 -1.65 -4.90
N MET A 139 -4.06 -0.49 -5.36
CA MET A 139 -4.53 0.81 -4.88
C MET A 139 -6.02 1.02 -5.18
N LYS A 140 -6.50 0.68 -6.38
CA LYS A 140 -7.93 0.76 -6.71
C LYS A 140 -8.78 -0.09 -5.76
N LEU A 141 -8.33 -1.33 -5.47
CA LEU A 141 -9.02 -2.19 -4.51
C LEU A 141 -9.06 -1.58 -3.11
N LYS A 142 -7.94 -1.04 -2.61
CA LYS A 142 -7.87 -0.34 -1.33
C LYS A 142 -8.81 0.87 -1.30
N LEU A 143 -8.79 1.73 -2.33
CA LEU A 143 -9.64 2.92 -2.40
C LEU A 143 -11.13 2.57 -2.50
N SER A 144 -11.49 1.52 -3.24
CA SER A 144 -12.88 1.03 -3.34
C SER A 144 -13.46 0.48 -2.03
N ALA A 145 -12.61 0.26 -1.02
CA ALA A 145 -13.04 -0.18 0.31
C ALA A 145 -13.29 0.99 1.26
N LEU A 146 -12.76 2.18 0.94
CA LEU A 146 -12.85 3.33 1.83
C LEU A 146 -14.24 3.98 1.76
N ASN A 147 -14.73 4.35 2.94
CA ASN A 147 -15.89 5.22 3.07
C ASN A 147 -15.53 6.68 2.73
N PRO A 148 -16.52 7.54 2.44
CA PRO A 148 -16.29 8.95 2.08
C PRO A 148 -15.49 9.74 3.14
N GLU A 149 -15.69 9.46 4.42
CA GLU A 149 -15.00 10.16 5.52
C GLU A 149 -13.49 9.83 5.57
N PRO A 150 -13.04 8.56 5.64
CA PRO A 150 -11.63 8.21 5.47
C PRO A 150 -11.02 8.71 4.16
N MET A 151 -11.79 8.72 3.07
CA MET A 151 -11.32 9.23 1.79
C MET A 151 -10.99 10.74 1.85
N ASN A 152 -11.83 11.53 2.51
CA ASN A 152 -11.57 12.96 2.74
C ASN A 152 -10.33 13.18 3.63
N GLN A 153 -10.15 12.34 4.66
CA GLN A 153 -8.96 12.39 5.51
C GLN A 153 -7.69 12.07 4.72
N LEU A 154 -7.73 11.06 3.85
CA LEU A 154 -6.62 10.74 2.94
C LEU A 154 -6.26 11.94 2.05
N PHE A 155 -7.26 12.65 1.53
CA PHE A 155 -7.03 13.84 0.71
C PHE A 155 -6.43 15.00 1.51
N ALA A 156 -6.94 15.25 2.72
CA ALA A 156 -6.39 16.26 3.62
C ALA A 156 -4.92 15.98 3.98
N ILE A 157 -4.58 14.73 4.34
CA ILE A 157 -3.20 14.31 4.66
C ILE A 157 -2.25 14.55 3.48
N ASN A 158 -2.70 14.24 2.27
CA ASN A 158 -1.89 14.41 1.06
C ASN A 158 -1.94 15.84 0.49
N LYS A 159 -2.63 16.78 1.15
CA LYS A 159 -2.81 18.17 0.71
C LYS A 159 -3.35 18.28 -0.72
N PHE A 160 -4.25 17.38 -1.10
CA PHE A 160 -4.97 17.55 -2.35
C PHE A 160 -5.99 18.67 -2.15
N HIS A 161 -5.85 19.72 -2.95
CA HIS A 161 -6.80 20.83 -2.95
C HIS A 161 -7.97 20.37 -3.83
N TYR A 162 -9.11 20.13 -3.20
CA TYR A 162 -10.38 19.87 -3.87
C TYR A 162 -11.31 21.02 -3.50
N ASP A 163 -11.46 21.97 -4.41
CA ASP A 163 -12.58 22.90 -4.36
C ASP A 163 -13.79 22.14 -4.94
N ILE A 164 -14.85 22.00 -4.14
CA ILE A 164 -16.16 21.53 -4.61
C ILE A 164 -16.97 22.76 -5.01
#